data_AF-A0A7Y3MRW8-F1
#
_entry.id   AF-A0A7Y3MRW8-F1
#
_cell.length_a   1.000
_cell.length_b   1.000
_cell.length_c   1.000
_cell.angle_alpha   90.00
_cell.angle_beta   90.00
_cell.angle_gamma   90.00
#
_symmetry.space_group_name_H-M   'P 1'
#
loop_
_entity.id
_entity.type
_entity.pdbx_description
1 polymer ?
#
loop_
_entity_poly.entity_id
_entity_poly.type
_entity_poly.pdbx_seq_one_letter_code
_entity_poly.pdbx_strand_id
1 'polypeptide(L)' 'VGAARVAVEKAGPRLAEAAWPVAASDAFFPFADGPRLLADAGVRCIVQPGGSRRDDETIALCDERSITCLLTGVRHFRH' A
#
# COMPACT_ATOMS: atom_id res chain seq x y z
N VAL A 1 3.05 4.30 8.39
CA VAL A 1 4.40 4.41 7.80
C VAL A 1 5.39 3.33 8.25
N GLY A 2 5.63 3.13 9.55
CA GLY A 2 6.71 2.24 10.03
C GLY A 2 6.70 0.83 9.42
N ALA A 3 5.53 0.18 9.40
CA ALA A 3 5.37 -1.15 8.80
C ALA A 3 5.68 -1.18 7.30
N ALA A 4 5.25 -0.15 6.54
CA ALA A 4 5.51 -0.04 5.11
C ALA A 4 7.02 0.07 4.82
N ARG A 5 7.73 0.88 5.62
CA ARG A 5 9.20 0.99 5.52
C ARG A 5 9.89 -0.35 5.76
N VAL A 6 9.54 -1.03 6.85
CA VAL A 6 10.09 -2.36 7.17
C VAL A 6 9.79 -3.37 6.05
N ALA A 7 8.60 -3.32 5.44
CA ALA A 7 8.24 -4.20 4.34
C ALA A 7 9.12 -3.95 3.09
N VAL A 8 9.33 -2.69 2.71
CA VAL A 8 10.20 -2.32 1.58
C VAL A 8 11.66 -2.72 1.85
N GLU A 9 12.18 -2.41 3.04
CA GLU A 9 13.55 -2.78 3.44
C GLU A 9 13.76 -4.30 3.41
N LYS A 10 12.80 -5.07 3.90
CA LYS A 10 12.86 -6.55 3.89
C LYS A 10 12.69 -7.15 2.50
N ALA A 11 11.89 -6.53 1.63
CA ALA A 11 11.76 -6.97 0.25
C ALA A 11 13.08 -6.79 -0.51
N GLY A 12 13.76 -5.66 -0.28
CA GLY A 12 15.08 -5.39 -0.83
C GLY A 12 15.11 -5.48 -2.37
N PRO A 13 16.19 -6.02 -2.97
CA PRO A 13 16.33 -6.13 -4.43
C PRO A 13 15.19 -6.90 -5.13
N ARG A 14 14.57 -7.86 -4.43
CA ARG A 14 13.49 -8.69 -4.98
C ARG A 14 12.27 -7.86 -5.39
N LEU A 15 12.07 -6.69 -4.77
CA LEU A 15 10.98 -5.80 -5.12
C LEU A 15 11.14 -5.24 -6.54
N ALA A 16 12.37 -4.89 -6.93
CA ALA A 16 12.69 -4.38 -8.26
C ALA A 16 12.75 -5.47 -9.33
N GLU A 17 13.11 -6.70 -8.95
CA GLU A 17 13.12 -7.88 -9.82
C GLU A 17 11.71 -8.45 -10.08
N ALA A 18 10.74 -8.13 -9.22
CA ALA A 18 9.38 -8.61 -9.36
C ALA A 18 8.70 -7.98 -10.59
N ALA A 19 8.11 -8.83 -11.45
CA ALA A 19 7.35 -8.38 -12.62
C ALA A 19 6.16 -7.48 -12.22
N TRP A 20 5.51 -7.79 -11.09
CA TRP A 20 4.36 -7.04 -10.58
C TRP A 20 4.29 -7.07 -9.05
N PRO A 21 5.06 -6.24 -8.35
CA PRO A 21 5.05 -6.20 -6.89
C PRO A 21 3.73 -5.65 -6.34
N VAL A 22 3.15 -6.36 -5.36
CA VAL A 22 1.89 -6.03 -4.70
C VAL A 22 2.12 -5.88 -3.20
N ALA A 23 1.53 -4.85 -2.59
CA ALA A 23 1.49 -4.67 -1.14
C ALA A 23 0.07 -4.88 -0.62
N ALA A 24 -0.07 -5.59 0.50
CA ALA A 24 -1.35 -5.77 1.18
C ALA A 24 -1.24 -5.31 2.64
N SER A 25 -2.25 -4.60 3.12
CA SER A 25 -2.41 -4.25 4.53
C SER A 25 -3.67 -4.90 5.10
N ASP A 26 -3.55 -5.40 6.33
CA ASP A 26 -4.63 -6.00 7.11
C ASP A 26 -5.61 -4.94 7.69
N ALA A 27 -5.20 -3.68 7.71
CA ALA A 27 -5.94 -2.51 8.16
C ALA A 27 -5.88 -1.38 7.11
N PHE A 28 -6.72 -0.36 7.26
CA PHE A 28 -6.71 0.79 6.36
C PHE A 28 -5.48 1.68 6.61
N PHE A 29 -5.10 2.46 5.60
CA PHE A 29 -4.10 3.53 5.75
C PHE A 29 -4.75 4.81 6.30
N PRO A 30 -4.33 5.31 7.47
CA PRO A 30 -4.91 6.54 8.04
C PRO A 30 -4.53 7.80 7.23
N PHE A 31 -3.41 7.74 6.51
CA PHE A 31 -2.88 8.80 5.65
C PHE A 31 -2.18 8.18 4.43
N ALA A 32 -1.98 8.96 3.38
CA ALA A 32 -1.32 8.53 2.14
C ALA A 32 0.20 8.34 2.28
N ASP A 33 0.80 8.55 3.44
CA ASP A 33 2.25 8.48 3.68
C ASP A 33 2.82 7.04 3.55
N GLY A 34 2.13 6.05 4.10
CA GLY A 34 2.45 4.63 3.92
C GLY A 34 2.32 4.18 2.47
N PRO A 35 1.16 4.40 1.82
CA PRO A 35 0.96 4.13 0.40
C PRO A 35 1.99 4.82 -0.50
N ARG A 36 2.35 6.07 -0.23
CA ARG A 36 3.36 6.82 -0.99
C ARG A 36 4.73 6.16 -0.92
N LEU A 37 5.14 5.73 0.27
CA LEU A 37 6.40 5.00 0.45
C LEU A 37 6.41 3.68 -0.35
N LEU A 38 5.30 2.94 -0.36
CA LEU A 38 5.16 1.70 -1.14
C LEU A 38 5.23 1.98 -2.65
N ALA A 39 4.51 2.99 -3.11
CA ALA A 39 4.51 3.45 -4.50
C ALA A 39 5.91 3.86 -4.97
N ASP A 40 6.60 4.68 -4.18
CA ASP A 40 7.96 5.15 -4.49
C ASP A 40 8.97 3.99 -4.50
N ALA A 41 8.71 2.90 -3.79
CA ALA A 41 9.49 1.67 -3.81
C ALA A 41 9.20 0.76 -5.03
N GLY A 42 8.25 1.14 -5.89
CA GLY A 42 7.93 0.43 -7.14
C GLY A 42 6.76 -0.54 -7.03
N VAL A 43 6.00 -0.53 -5.92
CA VAL A 43 4.76 -1.32 -5.81
C VAL A 43 3.75 -0.88 -6.86
N ARG A 44 3.13 -1.85 -7.54
CA ARG A 44 2.16 -1.61 -8.64
C ARG A 44 0.71 -1.84 -8.24
N CYS A 45 0.46 -2.48 -7.10
CA CYS A 45 -0.88 -2.62 -6.54
C CYS A 45 -0.83 -2.57 -5.01
N ILE A 46 -1.77 -1.83 -4.43
CA ILE A 46 -2.00 -1.73 -2.98
C ILE A 46 -3.38 -2.30 -2.67
N VAL A 47 -3.42 -3.28 -1.78
CA VAL A 47 -4.66 -3.89 -1.26
C VAL A 47 -4.84 -3.47 0.19
N GLN A 48 -5.99 -2.90 0.52
CA GLN A 48 -6.34 -2.54 1.90
C GLN A 48 -7.85 -2.68 2.14
N PRO A 49 -8.32 -2.68 3.40
CA PRO A 49 -9.75 -2.74 3.69
C PRO A 49 -10.52 -1.49 3.25
N GLY A 50 -9.89 -0.31 3.31
CA GLY A 50 -10.60 0.97 3.31
C GLY A 50 -11.33 1.23 4.64
N GLY A 51 -12.01 2.37 4.73
CA GLY A 51 -12.66 2.88 5.93
C GLY A 51 -11.90 4.02 6.62
N SER A 52 -10.84 4.56 6.00
CA SER A 52 -10.20 5.77 6.48
C SER A 52 -11.07 6.98 6.16
N ARG A 53 -11.08 8.01 7.02
CA ARG A 53 -11.65 9.32 6.68
C ARG A 53 -10.93 10.00 5.50
N ARG A 54 -9.76 9.50 5.13
CA ARG A 54 -8.86 10.04 4.11
C ARG A 54 -8.54 9.01 3.02
N ASP A 55 -9.42 8.04 2.78
CA ASP A 55 -9.20 7.07 1.71
C ASP A 55 -9.03 7.76 0.35
N ASP A 56 -9.74 8.87 0.12
CA ASP A 56 -9.60 9.69 -1.09
C ASP A 56 -8.16 10.15 -1.33
N GLU A 57 -7.39 10.48 -0.28
CA GLU A 57 -5.97 10.84 -0.42
C GLU A 57 -5.13 9.66 -0.92
N THR A 58 -5.46 8.44 -0.47
CA THR A 58 -4.76 7.21 -0.87
C THR A 58 -5.14 6.79 -2.27
N ILE A 59 -6.42 6.90 -2.64
CA ILE A 59 -6.94 6.59 -3.97
C ILE A 59 -6.38 7.56 -4.99
N ALA A 60 -6.44 8.87 -4.72
CA ALA A 60 -5.87 9.89 -5.60
C ALA A 60 -4.38 9.68 -5.86
N LEU A 61 -3.61 9.34 -4.81
CA LEU A 61 -2.20 8.96 -4.96
C LEU A 61 -2.01 7.75 -5.88
N CYS A 62 -2.85 6.72 -5.74
CA CYS A 62 -2.77 5.53 -6.59
C CYS A 62 -3.09 5.87 -8.05
N ASP A 63 -4.12 6.69 -8.29
CA ASP A 63 -4.49 7.16 -9.63
C ASP A 63 -3.36 7.99 -10.26
N GLU A 64 -2.80 8.96 -9.53
CA GLU A 64 -1.67 9.81 -9.95
C GLU A 64 -0.44 8.97 -10.33
N ARG A 65 -0.22 7.85 -9.63
CA ARG A 65 0.93 6.96 -9.84
C ARG A 65 0.62 5.80 -10.79
N SER A 66 -0.61 5.70 -11.32
CA SER A 66 -1.08 4.55 -12.11
C SER A 66 -0.88 3.21 -11.40
N ILE A 67 -1.12 3.18 -10.09
CA ILE A 67 -1.07 2.01 -9.20
C ILE A 67 -2.49 1.53 -8.97
N THR A 68 -2.72 0.21 -9.00
CA THR A 68 -4.04 -0.32 -8.68
C THR A 68 -4.30 -0.23 -7.17
N CYS A 69 -5.34 0.48 -6.76
CA CYS A 69 -5.84 0.47 -5.37
C CYS A 69 -7.05 -0.48 -5.26
N LEU A 70 -6.93 -1.53 -4.44
CA LEU A 70 -8.01 -2.48 -4.18
C LEU A 70 -8.53 -2.34 -2.75
N LEU A 71 -9.83 -2.07 -2.61
CA LEU A 71 -10.51 -2.00 -1.33
C LEU A 71 -11.27 -3.30 -1.06
N THR A 72 -10.93 -4.01 0.02
CA THR A 72 -11.57 -5.30 0.36
C THR A 72 -12.85 -5.13 1.17
N GLY A 73 -13.03 -4.01 1.87
CA GLY A 73 -14.12 -3.77 2.81
C GLY A 73 -14.03 -4.60 4.11
N VAL A 74 -12.98 -5.40 4.29
CA VAL A 74 -12.85 -6.33 5.44
C VAL A 74 -11.48 -6.20 6.08
N ARG A 75 -11.47 -5.91 7.40
CA ARG A 75 -10.25 -5.83 8.21
C ARG A 75 -9.88 -7.21 8.76
N HIS A 76 -8.63 -7.65 8.56
CA HIS A 76 -8.12 -8.92 9.05
C HIS A 76 -7.12 -8.74 10.20
N PHE A 77 -7.50 -7.93 11.19
CA PHE A 77 -6.64 -7.64 12.34
C PHE A 77 -6.43 -8.87 13.22
N ARG A 78 -5.19 -9.11 13.64
CA ARG A 78 -4.79 -10.20 14.54
C ARG A 78 -3.81 -9.67 15.59
N HIS A 79 -4.07 -9.98 16.86
CA HIS A 79 -3.18 -9.68 17.98
C HIS A 79 -1.97 -10.61 18.01
#